data_AF-A0A2H3JC68-F1
#
_entry.id   AF-A0A2H3JC68-F1
#
_cell.length_a   1.000
_cell.length_b   1.000
_cell.length_c   1.000
_cell.angle_alpha   90.00
_cell.angle_beta   90.00
_cell.angle_gamma   90.00
#
_symmetry.space_group_name_H-M   'P 1'
#
loop_
_entity.id
_entity.type
_entity.pdbx_description
1 polymer ?
#
loop_
_entity_poly.entity_id
_entity_poly.type
_entity_poly.pdbx_seq_one_letter_code
_entity_poly.pdbx_strand_id
1 'polypeptide(L)'
;PPEFSGDKSKITVHKWLQKCIMYFGAAKITEERRQIVEALQWLTGSAFDYQEVHIRNSADPTKDLGTWKEFEEQMTKVYGKKTDEEIARKEIEEYFGKSGKEKARADFYQYAERLRQLAKKAKTDNSTLMEKLKDVMPEKVRDAFALAKVFGNPLPTDWEDYLDKAISIHKEVYRDEIKGSIF
;
A
#
# COMPACT_ATOMS: atom_id res chain seq x y z
N PRO A 1 -19.15 22.60 -8.67
CA PRO A 1 -17.77 22.12 -8.40
C PRO A 1 -16.88 22.52 -9.59
N PRO A 2 -15.53 22.59 -9.51
CA PRO A 2 -14.71 22.77 -10.70
C PRO A 2 -14.71 21.49 -11.55
N GLU A 3 -14.27 21.59 -12.80
CA GLU A 3 -14.04 20.42 -13.64
C GLU A 3 -12.98 19.47 -13.04
N PHE A 4 -13.15 18.17 -13.28
CA PHE A 4 -12.25 17.12 -12.83
C PHE A 4 -11.83 16.22 -13.98
N SER A 5 -10.54 16.25 -14.30
CA SER A 5 -9.91 15.56 -15.42
C SER A 5 -9.15 14.28 -15.03
N GLY A 6 -9.42 13.74 -13.84
CA GLY A 6 -8.67 12.61 -13.29
C GLY A 6 -7.27 13.03 -12.85
N ASP A 7 -6.24 12.30 -13.29
CA ASP A 7 -4.83 12.52 -12.90
C ASP A 7 -4.28 13.91 -13.25
N LYS A 8 -4.87 14.57 -14.25
CA LYS A 8 -4.47 15.92 -14.70
C LYS A 8 -5.20 17.03 -13.93
N SER A 9 -6.01 16.69 -12.93
CA SER A 9 -6.79 17.66 -12.17
C SER A 9 -5.93 18.52 -11.26
N LYS A 10 -6.27 19.81 -11.14
CA LYS A 10 -5.62 20.74 -10.20
C LYS A 10 -5.97 20.47 -8.73
N ILE A 11 -7.00 19.66 -8.48
CA ILE A 11 -7.45 19.26 -7.15
C ILE A 11 -7.52 17.74 -7.04
N THR A 12 -7.39 17.23 -5.82
CA THR A 12 -7.56 15.80 -5.54
C THR A 12 -9.02 15.38 -5.69
N VAL A 13 -9.25 14.11 -6.02
CA VAL A 13 -10.61 13.55 -6.12
C VAL A 13 -11.41 13.75 -4.82
N HIS A 14 -10.78 13.57 -3.65
CA HIS A 14 -11.41 13.81 -2.35
C HIS A 14 -11.92 15.25 -2.21
N LYS A 15 -11.09 16.24 -2.56
CA LYS A 15 -11.48 17.66 -2.50
C LYS A 15 -12.56 17.99 -3.53
N TRP A 16 -12.54 17.32 -4.68
CA TRP A 16 -13.56 17.47 -5.70
C TRP A 16 -14.91 16.90 -5.25
N LEU A 17 -14.94 15.68 -4.71
CA LEU A 17 -16.14 15.03 -4.16
C LEU A 17 -16.77 15.87 -3.03
N GLN A 18 -15.95 16.41 -2.11
CA GLN A 18 -16.43 17.34 -1.09
C GLN A 18 -17.10 18.59 -1.68
N LYS A 19 -16.52 19.16 -2.75
CA LYS A 19 -17.12 20.30 -3.46
C LYS A 19 -18.42 19.93 -4.18
N CYS A 20 -18.56 18.69 -4.64
CA CYS A 20 -19.83 18.17 -5.17
C CYS A 20 -20.89 18.12 -4.08
N ILE A 21 -20.59 17.53 -2.91
CA ILE A 21 -21.51 17.48 -1.76
C ILE A 21 -21.94 18.88 -1.33
N MET A 22 -21.01 19.83 -1.23
CA MET A 22 -21.33 21.22 -0.91
C MET A 22 -22.31 21.83 -1.92
N TYR A 23 -22.11 21.57 -3.21
CA TYR A 23 -23.00 22.02 -4.27
C TYR A 23 -24.39 21.36 -4.16
N PHE A 24 -24.45 20.05 -3.92
CA PHE A 24 -25.73 19.34 -3.75
C PHE A 24 -26.55 19.89 -2.59
N GLY A 25 -25.90 20.16 -1.45
CA GLY A 25 -26.54 20.80 -0.31
C GLY A 25 -27.10 22.18 -0.65
N ALA A 26 -26.31 23.02 -1.33
CA ALA A 26 -26.74 24.37 -1.73
C ALA A 26 -27.88 24.34 -2.77
N ALA A 27 -27.84 23.41 -3.72
CA ALA A 27 -28.83 23.22 -4.77
C ALA A 27 -30.04 22.36 -4.34
N LYS A 28 -30.07 21.90 -3.09
CA LYS A 28 -31.11 21.00 -2.53
C LYS A 28 -31.28 19.71 -3.34
N ILE A 29 -30.18 19.15 -3.84
CA ILE A 29 -30.16 17.88 -4.56
C ILE A 29 -30.00 16.75 -3.53
N THR A 30 -31.09 16.04 -3.25
CA THR A 30 -31.13 14.96 -2.25
C THR A 30 -31.24 13.56 -2.85
N GLU A 31 -31.58 13.46 -4.13
CA GLU A 31 -31.71 12.19 -4.83
C GLU A 31 -30.35 11.73 -5.37
N GLU A 32 -29.92 10.51 -5.01
CA GLU A 32 -28.59 9.99 -5.35
C GLU A 32 -28.35 9.91 -6.86
N ARG A 33 -29.34 9.46 -7.64
CA ARG A 33 -29.24 9.45 -9.12
C ARG A 33 -28.92 10.85 -9.63
N ARG A 34 -29.61 11.88 -9.13
CA ARG A 34 -29.39 13.27 -9.55
C ARG A 34 -28.03 13.78 -9.10
N GLN A 35 -27.55 13.41 -7.92
CA GLN A 35 -26.20 13.75 -7.45
C GLN A 35 -25.13 13.20 -8.40
N ILE A 36 -25.27 11.93 -8.80
CA ILE A 36 -24.34 11.29 -9.75
C ILE A 36 -24.40 12.00 -11.10
N VAL A 37 -25.58 12.21 -11.68
CA VAL A 37 -25.73 12.92 -12.97
C VAL A 37 -25.10 14.32 -12.94
N GLU A 38 -25.32 15.06 -11.85
CA GLU A 38 -24.74 16.40 -11.68
C GLU A 38 -23.22 16.34 -11.56
N ALA A 39 -22.66 15.35 -10.86
CA ALA A 39 -21.21 15.16 -10.78
C ALA A 39 -20.59 14.82 -12.14
N LEU A 40 -21.25 13.95 -12.93
CA LEU A 40 -20.78 13.53 -14.26
C LEU A 40 -20.58 14.72 -15.22
N GLN A 41 -21.42 15.77 -15.11
CA GLN A 41 -21.31 16.97 -15.96
C GLN A 41 -20.01 17.75 -15.76
N TRP A 42 -19.35 17.57 -14.62
CA TRP A 42 -18.08 18.24 -14.31
C TRP A 42 -16.86 17.37 -14.62
N LEU A 43 -17.06 16.16 -15.15
CA LEU A 43 -15.95 15.30 -15.55
C LEU A 43 -15.42 15.70 -16.92
N THR A 44 -14.10 15.70 -17.06
CA THR A 44 -13.41 15.90 -18.33
C THR A 44 -12.26 14.89 -18.46
N GLY A 45 -11.60 14.85 -19.61
CA GLY A 45 -10.41 14.01 -19.82
C GLY A 45 -10.60 12.54 -19.41
N SER A 46 -9.59 11.96 -18.75
CA SER A 46 -9.62 10.53 -18.42
C SER A 46 -10.73 10.15 -17.43
N ALA A 47 -11.19 11.08 -16.59
CA ALA A 47 -12.30 10.83 -15.67
C ALA A 47 -13.66 10.73 -16.40
N PHE A 48 -13.84 11.51 -17.46
CA PHE A 48 -14.99 11.39 -18.34
C PHE A 48 -14.98 10.03 -19.05
N ASP A 49 -13.84 9.66 -19.64
CA ASP A 49 -13.68 8.37 -20.34
C ASP A 49 -13.93 7.18 -19.41
N TYR A 50 -13.42 7.24 -18.17
CA TYR A 50 -13.63 6.18 -17.17
C TYR A 50 -15.11 5.99 -16.81
N GLN A 51 -15.89 7.08 -16.79
CA GLN A 51 -17.30 7.07 -16.41
C GLN A 51 -18.26 6.94 -17.61
N GLU A 52 -17.76 6.54 -18.79
CA GLU A 52 -18.55 6.49 -20.03
C GLU A 52 -19.87 5.71 -19.86
N VAL A 53 -19.85 4.58 -19.15
CA VAL A 53 -21.06 3.76 -18.91
C VAL A 53 -22.09 4.53 -18.07
N HIS A 54 -21.68 5.18 -16.98
CA HIS A 54 -22.58 6.00 -16.17
C HIS A 54 -23.11 7.20 -16.97
N ILE A 55 -22.28 7.82 -17.80
CA ILE A 55 -22.68 8.92 -18.68
C ILE A 55 -23.73 8.45 -19.69
N ARG A 56 -23.53 7.32 -20.37
CA ARG A 56 -24.51 6.75 -21.29
C ARG A 56 -25.82 6.39 -20.58
N ASN A 57 -25.73 5.75 -19.42
CA ASN A 57 -26.89 5.34 -18.63
C ASN A 57 -27.64 6.56 -18.04
N SER A 58 -26.97 7.70 -17.82
CA SER A 58 -27.61 8.89 -17.27
C SER A 58 -28.73 9.45 -18.14
N ALA A 59 -28.67 9.23 -19.46
CA ALA A 59 -29.67 9.65 -20.42
C ALA A 59 -30.98 8.85 -20.34
N ASP A 60 -30.96 7.67 -19.70
CA ASP A 60 -32.13 6.80 -19.54
C ASP A 60 -32.56 6.77 -18.05
N PRO A 61 -33.73 7.34 -17.70
CA PRO A 61 -34.24 7.34 -16.33
C PRO A 61 -34.48 5.94 -15.74
N THR A 62 -34.61 4.91 -16.58
CA THR A 62 -34.85 3.52 -16.15
C THR A 62 -33.56 2.78 -15.79
N LYS A 63 -32.41 3.32 -16.16
CA LYS A 63 -31.11 2.74 -15.83
C LYS A 63 -30.67 3.18 -14.44
N ASP A 64 -30.25 2.19 -13.68
CA ASP A 64 -29.63 2.40 -12.38
C ASP A 64 -28.21 2.95 -12.55
N LEU A 65 -27.87 3.95 -11.73
CA LEU A 65 -26.54 4.55 -11.64
C LEU A 65 -25.86 4.20 -10.32
N GLY A 66 -26.52 3.44 -9.44
CA GLY A 66 -26.07 3.13 -8.10
C GLY A 66 -26.26 4.28 -7.12
N THR A 67 -25.62 4.15 -5.98
CA THR A 67 -25.66 5.11 -4.87
C THR A 67 -24.53 6.13 -4.99
N TRP A 68 -24.69 7.29 -4.32
CA TRP A 68 -23.61 8.29 -4.30
C TRP A 68 -22.34 7.72 -3.65
N LYS A 69 -22.51 6.89 -2.62
CA LYS A 69 -21.40 6.21 -1.93
C LYS A 69 -20.58 5.31 -2.86
N GLU A 70 -21.25 4.50 -3.68
CA GLU A 70 -20.56 3.64 -4.66
C GLU A 70 -19.79 4.47 -5.70
N PHE A 71 -20.37 5.59 -6.15
CA PHE A 71 -19.69 6.51 -7.05
C PHE A 71 -18.43 7.13 -6.40
N GLU A 72 -18.52 7.57 -5.15
CA GLU A 72 -17.37 8.09 -4.39
C GLU A 72 -16.26 7.06 -4.24
N GLU A 73 -16.61 5.81 -3.91
CA GLU A 73 -15.67 4.70 -3.77
C GLU A 73 -14.96 4.40 -5.09
N GLN A 74 -15.70 4.35 -6.22
CA GLN A 74 -15.12 4.15 -7.55
C GLN A 74 -14.16 5.27 -7.93
N MET A 75 -14.58 6.53 -7.79
CA MET A 75 -13.77 7.70 -8.11
C MET A 75 -12.51 7.77 -7.24
N THR A 76 -12.64 7.47 -5.95
CA THR A 76 -11.53 7.44 -5.00
C THR A 76 -10.57 6.30 -5.27
N LYS A 77 -11.08 5.12 -5.66
CA LYS A 77 -10.23 3.98 -6.01
C LYS A 77 -9.35 4.25 -7.23
N VAL A 78 -9.88 4.96 -8.23
CA VAL A 78 -9.16 5.22 -9.49
C VAL A 78 -8.27 6.45 -9.40
N TYR A 79 -8.79 7.57 -8.88
CA TYR A 79 -8.10 8.86 -8.86
C TYR A 79 -7.67 9.31 -7.46
N GLY A 80 -7.89 8.48 -6.44
CA GLY A 80 -7.30 8.68 -5.14
C GLY A 80 -5.79 8.55 -5.27
N LYS A 81 -5.07 9.51 -4.69
CA LYS A 81 -3.64 9.30 -4.46
C LYS A 81 -3.53 8.07 -3.56
N LYS A 82 -2.72 7.09 -3.98
CA LYS A 82 -2.31 6.01 -3.09
C LYS A 82 -1.76 6.65 -1.82
N THR A 83 -2.31 6.23 -0.69
CA THR A 83 -1.80 6.63 0.61
C THR A 83 -0.35 6.16 0.76
N ASP A 84 0.43 6.83 1.61
CA ASP A 84 1.80 6.39 1.92
C ASP A 84 1.80 4.93 2.45
N GLU A 85 0.71 4.51 3.10
CA GLU A 85 0.49 3.15 3.57
C GLU A 85 0.32 2.15 2.42
N GLU A 86 -0.50 2.45 1.40
CA GLU A 86 -0.68 1.60 0.23
C GLU A 86 0.59 1.50 -0.62
N ILE A 87 1.34 2.59 -0.73
CA ILE A 87 2.65 2.59 -1.39
C ILE A 87 3.61 1.70 -0.60
N ALA A 88 3.69 1.86 0.72
CA ALA A 88 4.55 1.05 1.58
C ALA A 88 4.14 -0.43 1.57
N ARG A 89 2.85 -0.76 1.51
CA ARG A 89 2.37 -2.15 1.38
C ARG A 89 2.83 -2.81 0.09
N LYS A 90 2.84 -2.07 -1.03
CA LYS A 90 3.37 -2.60 -2.28
C LYS A 90 4.90 -2.75 -2.21
N GLU A 91 5.61 -1.75 -1.69
CA GLU A 91 7.07 -1.79 -1.58
C GLU A 91 7.55 -2.90 -0.62
N ILE A 92 6.83 -3.15 0.48
CA ILE A 92 7.20 -4.20 1.43
C ILE A 92 7.00 -5.61 0.84
N GLU A 93 5.99 -5.82 0.00
CA GLU A 93 5.81 -7.08 -0.73
C GLU A 93 6.97 -7.35 -1.69
N GLU A 94 7.45 -6.33 -2.41
CA GLU A 94 8.64 -6.43 -3.25
C GLU A 94 9.91 -6.73 -2.42
N TYR A 95 9.99 -6.17 -1.21
CA TYR A 95 11.04 -6.45 -0.22
C TYR A 95 11.04 -7.89 0.30
N PHE A 96 9.92 -8.59 0.19
CA PHE A 96 9.83 -10.02 0.49
C PHE A 96 9.99 -10.93 -0.75
N GLY A 97 9.98 -10.34 -1.95
CA GLY A 97 10.15 -11.05 -3.21
C GLY A 97 11.62 -11.30 -3.59
N LYS A 98 11.83 -11.72 -4.84
CA LYS A 98 13.17 -12.06 -5.38
C LYS A 98 14.18 -10.92 -5.23
N SER A 99 13.77 -9.68 -5.57
CA SER A 99 14.63 -8.49 -5.41
C SER A 99 15.02 -8.24 -3.95
N GLY A 100 14.09 -8.48 -3.02
CA GLY A 100 14.37 -8.44 -1.58
C GLY A 100 15.43 -9.46 -1.14
N LYS A 101 15.35 -10.70 -1.64
CA LYS A 101 16.37 -11.74 -1.37
C LYS A 101 17.76 -11.36 -1.87
N GLU A 102 17.84 -10.75 -3.05
CA GLU A 102 19.10 -10.26 -3.60
C GLU A 102 19.68 -9.13 -2.73
N LYS A 103 18.85 -8.17 -2.31
CA LYS A 103 19.26 -7.10 -1.39
C LYS A 103 19.72 -7.63 -0.03
N ALA A 104 18.97 -8.56 0.56
CA ALA A 104 19.30 -9.17 1.84
C ALA A 104 20.61 -9.97 1.81
N ARG A 105 20.95 -10.58 0.66
CA ARG A 105 22.24 -11.26 0.46
C ARG A 105 23.40 -10.30 0.28
N ALA A 106 23.18 -9.16 -0.37
CA ALA A 106 24.21 -8.16 -0.63
C ALA A 106 24.57 -7.37 0.63
N ASP A 107 23.56 -6.85 1.33
CA ASP A 107 23.74 -6.13 2.59
C ASP A 107 22.50 -6.33 3.48
N PHE A 108 22.61 -7.29 4.41
CA PHE A 108 21.52 -7.61 5.31
C PHE A 108 21.20 -6.47 6.30
N TYR A 109 22.17 -5.62 6.67
CA TYR A 109 21.94 -4.52 7.60
C TYR A 109 21.14 -3.41 6.94
N GLN A 110 21.54 -3.01 5.74
CA GLN A 110 20.81 -2.01 4.96
C GLN A 110 19.40 -2.51 4.60
N TYR A 111 19.29 -3.80 4.25
CA TYR A 111 17.99 -4.45 4.04
C TYR A 111 17.10 -4.37 5.28
N ALA A 112 17.61 -4.76 6.45
CA ALA A 112 16.84 -4.78 7.69
C ALA A 112 16.39 -3.38 8.12
N GLU A 113 17.26 -2.36 8.04
CA GLU A 113 16.92 -0.99 8.40
C GLU A 113 15.81 -0.42 7.49
N ARG A 114 15.88 -0.69 6.19
CA ARG A 114 14.82 -0.26 5.27
C ARG A 114 13.52 -1.04 5.48
N LEU A 115 13.61 -2.33 5.77
CA LEU A 115 12.44 -3.17 6.08
C LEU A 115 11.70 -2.66 7.33
N ARG A 116 12.42 -2.26 8.38
CA ARG A 116 11.86 -1.64 9.60
C ARG A 116 11.02 -0.39 9.27
N GLN A 117 11.55 0.50 8.44
CA GLN A 117 10.84 1.71 8.02
C GLN A 117 9.58 1.38 7.20
N LEU A 118 9.66 0.38 6.31
CA LEU A 118 8.54 -0.06 5.49
C LEU A 118 7.45 -0.74 6.31
N ALA A 119 7.81 -1.64 7.24
CA ALA A 119 6.89 -2.31 8.15
C ALA A 119 6.03 -1.30 8.93
N LYS A 120 6.67 -0.26 9.48
CA LYS A 120 5.99 0.82 10.21
C LYS A 120 5.03 1.61 9.33
N LYS A 121 5.42 1.93 8.09
CA LYS A 121 4.58 2.69 7.13
C LYS A 121 3.43 1.85 6.57
N ALA A 122 3.66 0.58 6.28
CA ALA A 122 2.68 -0.35 5.74
C ALA A 122 1.69 -0.86 6.80
N LYS A 123 1.99 -0.63 8.09
CA LYS A 123 1.27 -1.15 9.26
C LYS A 123 1.05 -2.67 9.16
N THR A 124 2.08 -3.38 8.72
CA THR A 124 2.06 -4.84 8.63
C THR A 124 2.16 -5.42 10.03
N ASP A 125 1.38 -6.44 10.33
CA ASP A 125 1.40 -7.08 11.64
C ASP A 125 2.68 -7.92 11.85
N ASN A 126 3.06 -8.10 13.12
CA ASN A 126 4.28 -8.80 13.49
C ASN A 126 4.34 -10.24 12.94
N SER A 127 3.21 -10.97 12.93
CA SER A 127 3.19 -12.36 12.49
C SER A 127 3.52 -12.51 11.02
N THR A 128 2.91 -11.68 10.16
CA THR A 128 3.19 -11.63 8.72
C THR A 128 4.65 -11.26 8.46
N LEU A 129 5.19 -10.26 9.18
CA LEU A 129 6.58 -9.83 9.01
C LEU A 129 7.57 -10.94 9.37
N MET A 130 7.38 -11.60 10.52
CA MET A 130 8.22 -12.70 10.97
C MET A 130 8.14 -13.92 10.05
N GLU A 131 6.95 -14.24 9.53
CA GLU A 131 6.77 -15.34 8.57
C GLU A 131 7.54 -15.05 7.28
N LYS A 132 7.30 -13.90 6.65
CA LYS A 132 7.93 -13.55 5.38
C LYS A 132 9.44 -13.34 5.49
N LEU A 133 9.94 -12.82 6.62
CA LEU A 133 11.38 -12.62 6.83
C LEU A 133 12.15 -13.95 6.73
N LYS A 134 11.59 -15.07 7.22
CA LYS A 134 12.25 -16.39 7.16
C LYS A 134 12.66 -16.82 5.74
N ASP A 135 11.90 -16.39 4.75
CA ASP A 135 12.14 -16.74 3.35
C ASP A 135 13.21 -15.88 2.68
N VAL A 136 13.57 -14.76 3.30
CA VAL A 136 14.43 -13.72 2.72
C VAL A 136 15.77 -13.58 3.43
N MET A 137 15.83 -13.97 4.70
CA MET A 137 17.09 -13.99 5.44
C MET A 137 18.16 -14.85 4.73
N PRO A 138 19.45 -14.46 4.85
CA PRO A 138 20.55 -15.30 4.42
C PRO A 138 20.49 -16.70 5.04
N GLU A 139 20.92 -17.70 4.28
CA GLU A 139 20.80 -19.12 4.63
C GLU A 139 21.38 -19.47 6.00
N LYS A 140 22.61 -19.02 6.30
CA LYS A 140 23.24 -19.25 7.62
C LYS A 140 22.44 -18.67 8.78
N VAL A 141 21.76 -17.53 8.57
CA VAL A 141 20.90 -16.92 9.60
C VAL A 141 19.66 -17.77 9.79
N ARG A 142 18.99 -18.16 8.70
CA ARG A 142 17.80 -19.02 8.75
C ARG A 142 18.08 -20.36 9.45
N ASP A 143 19.21 -20.98 9.15
CA ASP A 143 19.59 -22.27 9.76
C ASP A 143 19.85 -22.12 11.26
N ALA A 144 20.47 -21.02 11.70
CA ALA A 144 20.65 -20.73 13.12
C ALA A 144 19.32 -20.50 13.86
N PHE A 145 18.32 -19.89 13.22
CA PHE A 145 16.96 -19.79 13.77
C PHE A 145 16.30 -21.16 13.91
N ALA A 146 16.46 -22.05 12.93
CA ALA A 146 15.94 -23.40 12.99
C ALA A 146 16.57 -24.19 14.14
N LEU A 147 17.89 -24.09 14.31
CA LEU A 147 18.61 -24.71 15.43
C LEU A 147 18.18 -24.15 16.78
N ALA A 148 18.04 -22.83 16.91
CA ALA A 148 17.56 -22.21 18.16
C ALA A 148 16.22 -22.81 18.60
N LYS A 149 15.29 -23.03 17.66
CA LYS A 149 14.00 -23.67 17.93
C LYS A 149 14.15 -25.13 18.38
N VAL A 150 15.05 -25.89 17.74
CA VAL A 150 15.33 -27.30 18.11
C VAL A 150 15.91 -27.41 19.53
N PHE A 151 16.78 -26.47 19.91
CA PHE A 151 17.38 -26.43 21.25
C PHE A 151 16.49 -25.79 22.32
N GLY A 152 15.22 -25.47 22.01
CA GLY A 152 14.28 -24.91 22.96
C GLY A 152 14.55 -23.45 23.35
N ASN A 153 15.37 -22.73 22.57
CA ASN A 153 15.58 -21.31 22.79
C ASN A 153 14.36 -20.53 22.29
N PRO A 154 13.68 -19.73 23.14
CA PRO A 154 12.53 -18.96 22.71
C PRO A 154 12.94 -17.90 21.69
N LEU A 155 12.19 -17.83 20.59
CA LEU A 155 12.33 -16.75 19.61
C LEU A 155 11.42 -15.59 20.00
N PRO A 156 11.82 -14.33 19.77
CA PRO A 156 10.96 -13.17 20.03
C PRO A 156 9.65 -13.25 19.24
N THR A 157 8.58 -12.71 19.82
CA THR A 157 7.26 -12.57 19.19
C THR A 157 6.97 -11.13 18.77
N ASP A 158 7.74 -10.17 19.25
CA ASP A 158 7.74 -8.81 18.75
C ASP A 158 8.61 -8.70 17.50
N TRP A 159 8.14 -7.92 16.52
CA TRP A 159 8.81 -7.77 15.24
C TRP A 159 10.20 -7.13 15.36
N GLU A 160 10.34 -6.08 16.17
CA GLU A 160 11.61 -5.36 16.30
C GLU A 160 12.66 -6.24 16.96
N ASP A 161 12.29 -6.93 18.03
CA ASP A 161 13.16 -7.88 18.72
C ASP A 161 13.55 -9.07 17.83
N TYR A 162 12.61 -9.55 17.00
CA TYR A 162 12.88 -10.65 16.06
C TYR A 162 13.89 -10.23 14.98
N LEU A 163 13.72 -9.03 14.43
CA LEU A 163 14.64 -8.48 13.43
C LEU A 163 16.03 -8.22 14.04
N ASP A 164 16.10 -7.66 15.25
CA ASP A 164 17.37 -7.44 15.96
C ASP A 164 18.09 -8.76 16.27
N LYS A 165 17.34 -9.82 16.64
CA LYS A 165 17.90 -11.15 16.79
C LYS A 165 18.48 -11.68 15.48
N ALA A 166 17.82 -11.45 14.35
CA ALA A 166 18.33 -11.82 13.03
C ALA A 166 19.61 -11.08 12.66
N ILE A 167 19.69 -9.78 12.96
CA ILE A 167 20.89 -8.98 12.77
C ILE A 167 22.03 -9.49 13.67
N SER A 168 21.75 -9.86 14.93
CA SER A 168 22.75 -10.41 15.86
C SER A 168 23.30 -11.75 15.36
N ILE A 169 22.43 -12.66 14.94
CA ILE A 169 22.85 -13.94 14.36
C ILE A 169 23.67 -13.72 13.10
N HIS A 170 23.26 -12.80 12.23
CA HIS A 170 24.03 -12.45 11.03
C HIS A 170 25.45 -12.01 11.39
N LYS A 171 25.62 -11.16 12.40
CA LYS A 171 26.96 -10.76 12.91
C LYS A 171 27.79 -11.94 13.40
N GLU A 172 27.16 -12.94 14.03
CA GLU A 172 27.83 -14.11 14.58
C GLU A 172 28.27 -15.08 13.48
N VAL A 173 27.37 -15.43 12.57
CA VAL A 173 27.62 -16.47 11.55
C VAL A 173 28.45 -15.98 10.35
N TYR A 174 28.54 -14.67 10.16
CA TYR A 174 29.38 -14.04 9.11
C TYR A 174 30.59 -13.29 9.69
N ARG A 175 30.90 -13.45 10.98
CA ARG A 175 32.02 -12.77 11.67
C ARG A 175 33.36 -12.90 10.94
N ASP A 176 33.64 -14.06 10.36
CA ASP A 176 34.93 -14.35 9.71
C ASP A 176 34.99 -13.81 8.27
N GLU A 177 33.86 -13.78 7.55
CA GLU A 177 33.77 -13.18 6.21
C GLU A 177 33.91 -11.64 6.29
N ILE A 178 33.38 -11.03 7.35
CA ILE A 178 33.50 -9.58 7.60
C ILE A 178 34.96 -9.19 7.93
N LYS A 179 35.72 -10.07 8.59
CA LYS A 179 37.14 -9.84 8.88
C LYS A 179 38.06 -10.08 7.67
N GLY A 180 37.67 -10.96 6.76
CA GLY A 180 38.46 -11.30 5.57
C GLY A 180 38.40 -10.27 4.43
N SER A 181 37.48 -9.31 4.48
CA SER A 181 37.28 -8.29 3.42
C SER A 181 38.11 -7.00 3.63
N ILE A 182 39.10 -7.02 4.51
CA ILE A 182 40.07 -5.93 4.68
C ILE A 182 41.41 -6.33 4.07
N PHE A 183 41.46 -6.56 2.75
CA PHE A 183 42.69 -6.61 1.95
C PHE A 183 42.39 -6.21 0.50
#